data_AF-A0A1W2BZ63-F1
#
_entry.id   AF-A0A1W2BZ63-F1
#
_cell.length_a   1.000
_cell.length_b   1.000
_cell.length_c   1.000
_cell.angle_alpha   90.00
_cell.angle_beta   90.00
_cell.angle_gamma   90.00
#
_symmetry.space_group_name_H-M   'P 1'
#
loop_
_entity.id
_entity.type
_entity.pdbx_description
1 polymer ?
#
loop_
_entity_poly.entity_id
_entity_poly.type
_entity_poly.pdbx_seq_one_letter_code
_entity_poly.pdbx_strand_id
1 'polypeptide(L)'
;MADISKPQTARPKRRKPETKNFCLRLTDDEKRLLLERAGKVPLGTFIRNALLGTEVQTKRRTSRKPAVDETALARVLAALGGSRLSSNLNQLAKAVNIGALPVTPETEREIADACKSVVGMRRDLLLALGLTGSERP
;
A
#
# COMPACT_ATOMS: atom_id res chain seq x y z
N MET A 1 -1.67 43.95 -24.63
CA MET A 1 -1.38 42.57 -24.22
C MET A 1 -2.67 41.86 -23.87
N ALA A 2 -3.17 40.99 -24.75
CA ALA A 2 -4.29 40.10 -24.43
C ALA A 2 -3.72 38.74 -24.05
N ASP A 3 -3.75 38.40 -22.76
CA ASP A 3 -3.33 37.08 -22.27
C ASP A 3 -4.58 36.20 -22.13
N ILE A 4 -4.80 35.38 -23.15
CA ILE A 4 -5.91 34.42 -23.21
C ILE A 4 -5.48 33.20 -22.39
N SER A 5 -5.89 33.19 -21.12
CA SER A 5 -5.77 32.01 -20.27
C SER A 5 -6.66 30.89 -20.82
N LYS A 6 -6.04 29.93 -21.52
CA LYS A 6 -6.72 28.72 -22.01
C LYS A 6 -7.15 27.87 -20.82
N PRO A 7 -8.44 27.47 -20.70
CA PRO A 7 -8.85 26.53 -19.68
C PRO A 7 -8.28 25.14 -20.00
N GLN A 8 -7.64 24.54 -19.00
CA GLN A 8 -7.10 23.18 -19.08
C GLN A 8 -8.26 22.19 -19.29
N THR A 9 -8.28 21.52 -20.45
CA THR A 9 -9.26 20.47 -20.74
C THR A 9 -8.93 19.22 -19.92
N ALA A 10 -9.86 18.82 -19.06
CA ALA A 10 -9.74 17.62 -18.25
C ALA A 10 -9.58 16.37 -19.14
N ARG A 11 -8.56 15.54 -18.87
CA ARG A 11 -8.31 14.29 -19.61
C ARG A 11 -9.53 13.36 -19.54
N PRO A 12 -9.95 12.73 -20.65
CA PRO A 12 -11.11 11.85 -20.66
C PRO A 12 -10.87 10.61 -19.79
N LYS A 13 -11.78 10.36 -18.84
CA LYS A 13 -11.77 9.16 -18.00
C LYS A 13 -11.94 7.92 -18.88
N ARG A 14 -10.97 6.99 -18.84
CA ARG A 14 -11.06 5.69 -19.53
C ARG A 14 -12.33 4.96 -19.08
N ARG A 15 -13.24 4.70 -20.01
CA ARG A 15 -14.47 3.92 -19.75
C ARG A 15 -14.07 2.48 -19.44
N LYS A 16 -14.59 1.94 -18.34
CA LYS A 16 -14.42 0.51 -18.03
C LYS A 16 -15.09 -0.30 -19.14
N PRO A 17 -14.49 -1.41 -19.59
CA PRO A 17 -15.14 -2.29 -20.55
C PRO A 17 -16.47 -2.79 -19.98
N GLU A 18 -17.50 -2.79 -20.82
CA GLU A 18 -18.82 -3.28 -20.47
C GLU A 18 -18.76 -4.81 -20.28
N THR A 19 -19.17 -5.28 -19.10
CA THR A 19 -19.15 -6.70 -18.77
C THR A 19 -20.51 -7.34 -19.07
N LYS A 20 -20.51 -8.42 -19.86
CA LYS A 20 -21.72 -9.20 -20.18
C LYS A 20 -21.80 -10.46 -19.32
N ASN A 21 -23.02 -10.88 -18.97
CA ASN A 21 -23.27 -12.09 -18.19
C ASN A 21 -23.28 -13.32 -19.10
N PHE A 22 -22.77 -14.45 -18.60
CA PHE A 22 -22.85 -15.76 -19.22
C PHE A 22 -23.60 -16.71 -18.28
N CYS A 23 -24.71 -17.28 -18.73
CA CYS A 23 -25.52 -18.23 -17.97
C CYS A 23 -25.28 -19.64 -18.50
N LEU A 24 -24.94 -20.57 -17.61
CA LEU A 24 -24.76 -21.98 -17.92
C LEU A 24 -25.70 -22.79 -17.03
N ARG A 25 -26.53 -23.64 -17.64
CA ARG A 25 -27.38 -24.58 -16.90
C ARG A 25 -26.52 -25.74 -16.42
N LEU A 26 -26.61 -26.05 -15.13
CA LEU A 26 -25.90 -27.15 -14.49
C LEU A 26 -26.91 -27.96 -13.69
N THR A 27 -26.78 -29.27 -13.76
CA THR A 27 -27.36 -30.20 -12.78
C THR A 27 -26.58 -30.14 -11.47
N ASP A 28 -27.16 -30.69 -10.39
CA ASP A 28 -26.52 -30.67 -9.07
C ASP A 28 -25.18 -31.43 -9.06
N ASP A 29 -25.11 -32.55 -9.78
CA ASP A 29 -23.88 -33.34 -9.91
C ASP A 29 -22.79 -32.61 -10.69
N GLU A 30 -23.13 -31.95 -11.80
CA GLU A 30 -22.18 -31.15 -12.57
C GLU A 30 -21.64 -29.98 -11.74
N LYS A 31 -22.51 -29.31 -10.99
CA LYS A 31 -22.11 -28.21 -10.11
C LYS A 31 -21.18 -28.69 -8.99
N ARG A 32 -21.47 -29.85 -8.38
CA ARG A 32 -20.62 -30.46 -7.36
C ARG A 32 -19.24 -30.82 -7.92
N LEU A 33 -19.19 -31.45 -9.09
CA LEU A 33 -17.94 -31.79 -9.77
C LEU A 33 -17.10 -30.53 -10.06
N LEU A 34 -17.74 -29.44 -10.49
CA LEU A 34 -17.04 -28.18 -10.74
C LEU A 34 -16.53 -27.51 -9.46
N LEU A 35 -17.27 -27.61 -8.35
CA LEU A 35 -16.83 -27.11 -7.05
C LEU A 35 -15.63 -27.90 -6.51
N GLU A 36 -15.65 -29.23 -6.63
CA GLU A 36 -14.53 -30.11 -6.27
C GLU A 36 -13.27 -29.76 -7.08
N ARG A 37 -13.41 -29.57 -8.40
CA ARG A 37 -12.31 -29.16 -9.28
C ARG A 37 -11.81 -27.73 -8.99
N ALA A 38 -12.69 -26.82 -8.57
CA ALA A 38 -12.33 -25.44 -8.26
C ALA A 38 -11.54 -25.32 -6.94
N GLY A 39 -11.77 -26.23 -5.98
CA GLY A 39 -11.06 -26.26 -4.71
C GLY A 39 -11.23 -24.95 -3.92
N LYS A 40 -10.14 -24.17 -3.79
CA LYS A 40 -10.12 -22.89 -3.05
C LYS A 40 -10.45 -21.67 -3.92
N VAL A 41 -10.64 -21.85 -5.23
CA VAL A 41 -10.91 -20.75 -6.17
C VAL A 41 -12.42 -20.58 -6.33
N PRO A 42 -12.96 -19.35 -6.37
CA PRO A 42 -14.38 -19.13 -6.65
C PRO A 42 -14.77 -19.75 -8.01
N LEU A 43 -15.92 -20.43 -8.05
CA LEU A 43 -16.39 -21.17 -9.23
C LEU A 43 -16.37 -20.34 -10.53
N GLY A 44 -16.80 -19.08 -10.50
CA GLY A 44 -16.78 -18.21 -11.67
C GLY A 44 -15.38 -17.86 -12.18
N THR A 45 -14.39 -17.75 -11.27
CA THR A 45 -12.98 -17.58 -11.65
C THR A 45 -12.42 -18.87 -12.22
N PHE A 46 -12.73 -20.02 -11.61
CA PHE A 46 -12.32 -21.33 -12.12
C PHE A 46 -12.84 -21.57 -13.55
N ILE A 47 -14.14 -21.37 -13.79
CA ILE A 47 -14.76 -21.53 -15.12
C ILE A 47 -14.15 -20.57 -16.14
N ARG A 48 -13.93 -19.31 -15.75
CA ARG A 48 -13.30 -18.32 -16.64
C ARG A 48 -11.88 -18.72 -17.03
N ASN A 49 -11.09 -19.21 -16.08
CA ASN A 49 -9.71 -19.65 -16.32
C ASN A 49 -9.67 -20.91 -17.18
N ALA A 50 -10.60 -21.84 -16.97
CA ALA A 50 -10.69 -23.06 -17.76
C ALA A 50 -11.10 -22.79 -19.22
N LEU A 51 -12.01 -21.83 -19.45
CA LEU A 51 -12.53 -21.52 -20.80
C LEU A 51 -11.68 -20.52 -21.59
N LEU A 52 -11.14 -19.50 -20.94
CA LEU A 52 -10.42 -18.40 -21.59
C LEU A 52 -8.89 -18.51 -21.42
N GLY A 53 -8.42 -19.54 -20.72
CA GLY A 53 -7.01 -19.71 -20.37
C GLY A 53 -6.47 -18.62 -19.44
N THR A 54 -5.15 -18.62 -19.25
CA THR A 54 -4.43 -17.61 -18.45
C THR A 54 -4.25 -16.28 -19.17
N GLU A 55 -4.48 -16.22 -20.49
CA GLU A 55 -4.21 -15.04 -21.32
C GLU A 55 -5.23 -13.91 -21.12
N VAL A 56 -6.47 -14.24 -20.73
CA VAL A 56 -7.56 -13.26 -20.56
C VAL A 56 -7.71 -12.78 -19.11
N GLN A 57 -6.75 -13.13 -18.23
CA GLN A 57 -6.76 -12.66 -16.84
C GLN A 57 -6.65 -11.13 -16.81
N THR A 58 -7.80 -10.46 -16.75
CA THR A 58 -7.85 -9.11 -16.22
C THR A 58 -7.29 -9.24 -14.82
N LYS A 59 -6.07 -8.74 -14.58
CA LYS A 59 -5.39 -8.69 -13.27
C LYS A 59 -6.28 -7.92 -12.29
N ARG A 60 -7.39 -8.51 -11.85
CA ARG A 60 -8.09 -8.09 -10.65
C ARG A 60 -7.13 -8.49 -9.56
N ARG A 61 -6.38 -7.49 -9.06
CA ARG A 61 -5.59 -7.65 -7.85
C ARG A 61 -6.50 -8.34 -6.86
N THR A 62 -6.21 -9.60 -6.57
CA THR A 62 -6.80 -10.26 -5.42
C THR A 62 -6.41 -9.37 -4.26
N SER A 63 -7.38 -8.66 -3.69
CA SER A 63 -7.13 -7.88 -2.49
C SER A 63 -6.87 -8.91 -1.41
N ARG A 64 -5.60 -9.27 -1.22
CA ARG A 64 -5.18 -10.14 -0.13
C ARG A 64 -5.60 -9.45 1.15
N LYS A 65 -6.37 -10.13 1.99
CA LYS A 65 -6.58 -9.65 3.36
C LYS A 65 -5.20 -9.61 4.02
N PRO A 66 -4.79 -8.49 4.63
CA PRO A 66 -3.50 -8.42 5.31
C PRO A 66 -3.42 -9.52 6.37
N ALA A 67 -2.25 -10.14 6.50
CA ALA A 67 -2.02 -11.04 7.63
C ALA A 67 -2.11 -10.25 8.94
N VAL A 68 -2.43 -10.91 10.06
CA VAL A 68 -2.52 -10.25 11.38
C VAL A 68 -1.24 -9.47 11.69
N ASP A 69 -0.08 -10.04 11.36
CA ASP A 69 1.24 -9.43 11.55
C ASP A 69 1.42 -8.14 10.73
N GLU A 70 0.94 -8.11 9.47
CA GLU A 70 0.98 -6.90 8.64
C GLU A 70 0.11 -5.79 9.25
N THR A 71 -1.01 -6.12 9.89
CA THR A 71 -1.85 -5.11 10.56
C THR A 71 -1.20 -4.53 11.82
N ALA A 72 -0.42 -5.33 12.54
CA ALA A 72 0.32 -4.90 13.71
C ALA A 72 1.47 -3.96 13.30
N LEU A 73 2.24 -4.36 12.28
CA LEU A 73 3.33 -3.54 11.71
C LEU A 73 2.80 -2.22 11.15
N ALA A 74 1.67 -2.24 10.45
CA ALA A 74 1.04 -1.02 9.94
C ALA A 74 0.60 -0.06 11.07
N ARG A 75 0.10 -0.59 12.18
CA ARG A 75 -0.24 0.22 13.37
C ARG A 75 0.98 0.87 13.99
N VAL A 76 2.08 0.14 14.12
CA VAL A 76 3.35 0.69 14.62
C VAL A 76 3.88 1.78 13.69
N LEU A 77 3.86 1.56 12.37
CA LEU A 77 4.29 2.57 11.40
C LEU A 77 3.41 3.83 11.44
N ALA A 78 2.09 3.67 11.64
CA ALA A 78 1.17 4.79 11.79
C ALA A 78 1.43 5.59 13.09
N ALA A 79 1.63 4.90 14.21
CA ALA A 79 2.01 5.53 15.48
C ALA A 79 3.34 6.30 15.36
N LEU A 80 4.32 5.71 14.66
CA LEU A 80 5.60 6.38 14.39
C LEU A 80 5.40 7.63 13.51
N GLY A 81 4.57 7.57 12.47
CA GLY A 81 4.22 8.74 11.66
C GLY A 81 3.48 9.82 12.43
N GLY A 82 2.68 9.44 13.43
CA GLY A 82 1.92 10.34 14.30
C GLY A 82 2.70 10.92 15.48
N SER A 83 3.91 10.43 15.78
CA SER A 83 4.69 10.73 16.99
C SER A 83 5.25 12.18 17.08
N ARG A 84 4.82 13.09 16.20
CA ARG A 84 5.20 14.52 16.17
C ARG A 84 6.72 14.78 16.25
N LEU A 85 7.55 13.83 15.83
CA LEU A 85 9.01 13.91 15.91
C LEU A 85 9.58 15.19 15.30
N SER A 86 9.06 15.64 14.16
CA SER A 86 9.48 16.90 13.53
C SER A 86 9.20 18.12 14.40
N SER A 87 8.07 18.14 15.11
CA SER A 87 7.74 19.23 16.02
C SER A 87 8.66 19.24 17.24
N ASN A 88 8.93 18.06 17.81
CA ASN A 88 9.83 17.92 18.95
C ASN A 88 11.28 18.30 18.59
N LEU A 89 11.77 17.87 17.41
CA LEU A 89 13.08 18.28 16.90
C LEU A 89 13.18 19.79 16.70
N ASN A 90 12.10 20.43 16.23
CA ASN A 90 12.07 21.88 16.08
C ASN A 90 12.08 22.61 17.43
N GLN A 91 11.45 22.05 18.47
CA GLN A 91 11.52 22.61 19.82
C GLN A 91 12.93 22.49 20.41
N LEU A 92 13.59 21.35 20.21
CA LEU A 92 14.99 21.18 20.60
C LEU A 92 15.90 22.18 19.87
N ALA A 93 15.79 22.29 18.55
CA ALA A 93 16.57 23.26 17.77
C ALA A 93 16.37 24.71 18.27
N LYS A 94 15.13 25.07 18.61
CA LYS A 94 14.83 26.38 19.18
C LYS A 94 15.48 26.57 20.56
N ALA A 95 15.42 25.57 21.43
CA ALA A 95 16.03 25.61 22.77
C ALA A 95 17.57 25.73 22.70
N VAL A 96 18.20 25.09 21.72
CA VAL A 96 19.64 25.22 21.44
C VAL A 96 19.98 26.63 20.96
N ASN A 97 19.24 27.15 19.98
CA ASN A 97 19.50 28.47 19.40
C ASN A 97 19.38 29.62 20.41
N ILE A 98 18.49 29.50 21.41
CA ILE A 98 18.33 30.49 22.48
C ILE A 98 19.27 30.25 23.67
N GLY A 99 20.13 29.24 23.60
CA GLY A 99 21.06 28.88 24.68
C GLY A 99 20.40 28.27 25.92
N ALA A 100 19.13 27.87 25.84
CA ALA A 100 18.39 27.26 26.95
C ALA A 100 18.70 25.76 27.12
N LEU A 101 19.27 25.12 26.09
CA LEU A 101 19.73 23.74 26.13
C LEU A 101 21.22 23.69 25.81
N PRO A 102 22.11 23.45 26.79
CA PRO A 102 23.53 23.25 26.52
C PRO A 102 23.71 21.90 25.80
N VAL A 103 24.18 21.96 24.56
CA VAL A 103 24.50 20.77 23.75
C VAL A 103 26.00 20.54 23.84
N THR A 104 26.41 19.46 24.48
CA THR A 104 27.80 19.00 24.41
C THR A 104 28.01 18.15 23.15
N PRO A 105 29.25 17.98 22.67
CA PRO A 105 29.54 17.08 21.56
C PRO A 105 29.08 15.63 21.80
N GLU A 106 29.01 15.20 23.06
CA GLU A 106 28.49 13.87 23.44
C GLU A 106 26.98 13.80 23.23
N THR A 107 26.23 14.80 23.74
CA THR A 107 24.77 14.87 23.57
C THR A 107 24.39 15.01 22.09
N GLU A 108 25.16 15.75 21.30
CA GLU A 108 24.94 15.85 19.85
C GLU A 108 25.05 14.49 19.15
N ARG A 109 26.06 13.69 19.51
CA ARG A 109 26.24 12.33 18.98
C ARG A 109 25.08 11.42 19.38
N GLU A 110 24.68 11.44 20.65
CA GLU A 110 23.55 10.64 21.14
C GLU A 110 22.24 10.98 20.41
N ILE A 111 21.97 12.27 20.16
CA ILE A 111 20.80 12.72 19.40
C ILE A 111 20.89 12.24 17.95
N ALA A 112 22.06 12.35 17.32
CA ALA A 112 22.26 11.89 15.95
C ALA A 112 22.06 10.37 15.82
N ASP A 113 22.58 9.58 16.75
CA ASP A 113 22.43 8.13 16.78
C ASP A 113 20.97 7.71 17.05
N ALA A 114 20.27 8.41 17.93
CA ALA A 114 18.84 8.21 18.14
C ALA A 114 18.04 8.50 16.87
N CYS A 115 18.32 9.61 16.17
CA CYS A 115 17.68 9.94 14.90
C CYS A 115 17.91 8.85 13.84
N LYS A 116 19.15 8.37 13.74
CA LYS A 116 19.54 7.30 12.80
C LYS A 116 18.80 6.00 13.11
N SER A 117 18.67 5.64 14.38
CA SER A 117 17.93 4.46 14.84
C SER A 117 16.44 4.55 14.48
N VAL A 118 15.82 5.73 14.65
CA VAL A 118 14.41 5.95 14.26
C VAL A 118 14.20 5.83 12.75
N VAL A 119 15.12 6.37 11.94
CA VAL A 119 15.08 6.21 10.47
C VAL A 119 15.24 4.74 10.07
N GLY A 120 16.12 4.00 10.76
CA GLY A 120 16.28 2.54 10.61
C GLY A 120 14.97 1.80 10.88
N MET A 121 14.37 2.01 12.04
CA MET A 121 13.08 1.39 12.40
C MET A 121 11.98 1.68 11.36
N ARG A 122 11.88 2.94 10.89
CA ARG A 122 10.91 3.30 9.84
C ARG A 122 11.16 2.52 8.55
N ARG A 123 12.42 2.39 8.14
CA ARG A 123 12.81 1.65 6.93
C ARG A 123 12.42 0.18 7.04
N ASP A 124 12.74 -0.46 8.17
CA ASP A 124 12.47 -1.88 8.39
C ASP A 124 10.96 -2.17 8.39
N LEU A 125 10.16 -1.28 9.00
CA LEU A 125 8.70 -1.36 8.95
C LEU A 125 8.15 -1.23 7.52
N LEU A 126 8.69 -0.31 6.72
CA LEU A 126 8.28 -0.14 5.33
C LEU A 126 8.64 -1.35 4.45
N LEU A 127 9.81 -1.96 4.70
CA LEU A 127 10.25 -3.19 4.03
C LEU A 127 9.35 -4.38 4.40
N ALA A 128 9.08 -4.57 5.69
CA ALA A 128 8.22 -5.64 6.18
C ALA A 128 6.79 -5.55 5.65
N LEU A 129 6.31 -4.34 5.34
CA LEU A 129 5.00 -4.09 4.72
C LEU A 129 5.02 -4.09 3.18
N GLY A 130 6.18 -4.28 2.54
CA GLY A 130 6.32 -4.26 1.08
C GLY A 130 6.04 -2.89 0.43
N LEU A 131 6.24 -1.80 1.17
CA LEU A 131 5.89 -0.44 0.74
C LEU A 131 7.03 0.33 0.06
N THR A 132 8.28 -0.16 0.13
CA THR A 132 9.42 0.41 -0.58
C THR A 132 9.36 0.03 -2.07
N GLY A 133 9.28 1.02 -2.97
CA GLY A 133 9.10 0.80 -4.40
C GLY A 133 10.27 0.07 -5.08
N SER A 134 9.93 -0.72 -6.12
CA SER A 134 10.76 -1.62 -6.94
C SER A 134 10.97 -3.00 -6.31
N GLU A 135 9.98 -3.88 -6.18
CA GLU A 135 9.38 -4.62 -7.30
C GLU A 135 7.92 -4.90 -6.99
N ARG A 136 7.02 -4.34 -7.80
CA ARG A 136 5.62 -4.77 -7.86
C ARG A 136 5.39 -5.32 -9.28
N PRO A 137 5.07 -6.61 -9.45
CA PRO A 137 4.74 -7.18 -10.77
C PRO A 137 3.37 -6.72 -11.33
#